data_AF-A0A8T5KUC8-F1
#
_entry.id   AF-A0A8T5KUC8-F1
#
_cell.length_a   1.000
_cell.length_b   1.000
_cell.length_c   1.000
_cell.angle_alpha   90.00
_cell.angle_beta   90.00
_cell.angle_gamma   90.00
#
_symmetry.space_group_name_H-M   'P 1'
#
loop_
_entity.id
_entity.type
_entity.pdbx_description
1 polymer ?
#
loop_
_entity_poly.entity_id
_entity_poly.type
_entity_poly.pdbx_seq_one_letter_code
_entity_poly.pdbx_strand_id
1 'polypeptide(L)'
;MKHKIQEELKLKNYTEESSTALIGDRTNDKFYDKLIKEINSTYFHEDYTACFILSRKLFENMVIDILRSNFKKEKELYQDLGNKKKYNDFSVLLNNLKTKRADLGFSTTEIDTIIEKLSPYRIEANSKTHSIIDFGRKEAVDKYNIEETFDLLKRVWNA
;
A
#
# COMPACT_ATOMS: atom_id res chain seq x y z
N MET A 1 -21.51 -0.86 -36.15
CA MET A 1 -20.20 -0.19 -36.35
C MET A 1 -19.74 0.57 -35.10
N LYS A 2 -20.52 1.52 -34.54
CA LYS A 2 -20.16 2.27 -33.31
C LYS A 2 -19.87 1.40 -32.06
N HIS A 3 -20.66 0.33 -31.86
CA HIS A 3 -20.52 -0.55 -30.69
C HIS A 3 -19.20 -1.35 -30.70
N LYS A 4 -18.77 -1.80 -31.89
CA LYS A 4 -17.51 -2.55 -32.09
C LYS A 4 -16.28 -1.67 -31.85
N ILE A 5 -16.35 -0.41 -32.31
CA ILE A 5 -15.30 0.60 -32.08
C ILE A 5 -15.16 0.93 -30.58
N GLN A 6 -16.27 1.03 -29.84
CA GLN A 6 -16.25 1.26 -28.38
C GLN A 6 -15.67 0.08 -27.60
N GLU A 7 -15.94 -1.16 -28.02
CA GLU A 7 -15.35 -2.35 -27.40
C GLU A 7 -13.85 -2.46 -27.70
N GLU A 8 -13.43 -2.18 -28.94
CA GLU A 8 -12.01 -2.17 -29.32
C GLU A 8 -11.22 -1.08 -28.58
N LEU A 9 -11.80 0.11 -28.39
CA LEU A 9 -11.21 1.18 -27.59
C LEU A 9 -11.11 0.81 -26.11
N LYS A 10 -12.14 0.17 -25.54
CA LYS A 10 -12.10 -0.34 -24.16
C LYS A 10 -11.03 -1.42 -23.99
N LEU A 11 -10.92 -2.35 -24.93
CA LEU A 11 -9.91 -3.40 -24.90
C LEU A 11 -8.51 -2.80 -24.98
N LYS A 12 -8.30 -1.84 -25.90
CA LYS A 12 -7.01 -1.17 -26.09
C LYS A 12 -6.58 -0.41 -24.83
N ASN A 13 -7.48 0.38 -24.25
CA ASN A 13 -7.23 1.10 -23.00
C ASN A 13 -6.92 0.14 -21.85
N TYR A 14 -7.65 -0.98 -21.75
CA TYR A 14 -7.39 -2.00 -20.74
C TYR A 14 -6.02 -2.68 -20.91
N THR A 15 -5.61 -2.98 -22.14
CA THR A 15 -4.27 -3.53 -22.41
C THR A 15 -3.14 -2.54 -22.16
N GLU A 16 -3.34 -1.26 -22.46
CA GLU A 16 -2.35 -0.21 -22.16
C GLU A 16 -2.25 0.01 -20.65
N GLU A 17 -3.36 0.15 -19.93
CA GLU A 17 -3.41 0.23 -18.45
C GLU A 17 -2.71 -0.97 -17.78
N SER A 18 -2.88 -2.18 -18.34
CA SER A 18 -2.22 -3.39 -17.82
C SER A 18 -0.72 -3.43 -18.08
N SER A 19 -0.22 -2.74 -19.11
CA SER A 19 1.21 -2.66 -19.43
C SER A 19 1.96 -1.54 -18.70
N THR A 20 1.22 -0.60 -18.11
CA THR A 20 1.71 0.55 -17.34
C THR A 20 1.37 0.47 -15.85
N ALA A 21 0.92 -0.70 -15.37
CA ALA A 21 0.52 -0.89 -13.99
C ALA A 21 1.70 -0.64 -13.04
N LEU A 22 1.46 0.16 -12.01
CA LEU A 22 2.45 0.41 -10.96
C LEU A 22 2.64 -0.83 -10.06
N ILE A 23 1.56 -1.57 -9.83
CA ILE A 23 1.54 -2.85 -9.11
C ILE A 23 0.91 -3.87 -10.07
N GLY A 24 1.72 -4.78 -10.61
CA GLY A 24 1.29 -5.85 -11.50
C GLY A 24 0.71 -7.06 -10.75
N ASP A 25 1.18 -7.31 -9.53
CA ASP A 25 0.70 -8.41 -8.70
C ASP A 25 -0.75 -8.19 -8.21
N ARG A 26 -1.49 -9.29 -8.10
CA ARG A 26 -2.89 -9.33 -7.70
C ARG A 26 -3.04 -10.04 -6.37
N THR A 27 -4.18 -9.84 -5.71
CA THR A 27 -4.50 -10.51 -4.46
C THR A 27 -5.91 -11.09 -4.52
N ASN A 28 -6.13 -12.18 -3.80
CA ASN A 28 -7.45 -12.80 -3.69
C ASN A 28 -8.38 -12.02 -2.75
N ASP A 29 -7.84 -11.09 -1.95
CA ASP A 29 -8.64 -10.20 -1.12
C ASP A 29 -9.27 -9.10 -2.00
N LYS A 30 -10.60 -9.07 -2.03
CA LYS A 30 -11.37 -8.15 -2.88
C LYS A 30 -11.18 -6.67 -2.52
N PHE A 31 -10.89 -6.36 -1.25
CA PHE A 31 -10.69 -4.98 -0.81
C PHE A 31 -9.32 -4.47 -1.23
N TYR A 32 -8.27 -5.27 -1.03
CA TYR A 32 -6.93 -4.93 -1.51
C TYR A 32 -6.84 -4.92 -3.04
N ASP A 33 -7.45 -5.87 -3.74
CA ASP A 33 -7.51 -5.89 -5.21
C ASP A 33 -8.18 -4.62 -5.76
N LYS A 34 -9.26 -4.16 -5.13
CA LYS A 34 -9.91 -2.90 -5.49
C LYS A 34 -8.99 -1.69 -5.25
N LEU A 35 -8.32 -1.63 -4.11
CA LEU A 35 -7.40 -0.54 -3.78
C LEU A 35 -6.20 -0.48 -4.74
N ILE A 36 -5.64 -1.64 -5.12
CA ILE A 36 -4.57 -1.73 -6.12
C ILE A 36 -5.02 -1.21 -7.47
N LYS A 37 -6.25 -1.53 -7.91
CA LYS A 37 -6.83 -0.98 -9.13
C LYS A 37 -6.98 0.55 -9.07
N GLU A 38 -7.43 1.09 -7.93
CA GLU A 38 -7.48 2.54 -7.72
C GLU A 38 -6.08 3.17 -7.79
N ILE A 39 -5.07 2.56 -7.17
CA ILE A 39 -3.67 3.01 -7.24
C ILE A 39 -3.16 3.01 -8.68
N ASN A 40 -3.30 1.90 -9.41
CA ASN A 40 -2.87 1.79 -10.80
C ASN A 40 -3.60 2.80 -11.70
N SER A 41 -4.89 3.02 -11.47
CA SER A 41 -5.66 4.06 -12.17
C SER A 41 -5.07 5.45 -11.90
N THR A 42 -4.78 5.80 -10.64
CA THR A 42 -4.18 7.12 -10.33
C THR A 42 -2.78 7.28 -10.90
N TYR A 43 -2.00 6.21 -10.98
CA TYR A 43 -0.69 6.25 -11.62
C TYR A 43 -0.79 6.47 -13.13
N PHE A 44 -1.69 5.74 -13.80
CA PHE A 44 -1.94 5.85 -15.24
C PHE A 44 -2.43 7.25 -15.65
N HIS A 45 -3.30 7.86 -14.85
CA HIS A 45 -3.81 9.21 -15.09
C HIS A 45 -2.88 10.33 -14.58
N GLU A 46 -1.67 9.99 -14.12
CA GLU A 46 -0.67 10.94 -13.60
C GLU A 46 -1.12 11.70 -12.34
N ASP A 47 -2.12 11.20 -11.63
CA ASP A 47 -2.62 11.71 -10.34
C ASP A 47 -1.70 11.28 -9.18
N TYR A 48 -0.41 11.61 -9.27
CA TYR A 48 0.62 11.07 -8.39
C TYR A 48 0.41 11.38 -6.90
N THR A 49 -0.19 12.52 -6.55
CA THR A 49 -0.56 12.82 -5.16
C THR A 49 -1.59 11.79 -4.64
N ALA A 50 -2.62 11.50 -5.44
CA ALA A 50 -3.62 10.49 -5.08
C ALA A 50 -2.97 9.10 -5.01
N CYS A 51 -2.07 8.79 -5.95
CA CYS A 51 -1.29 7.55 -5.94
C CYS A 51 -0.52 7.37 -4.62
N PHE A 52 0.14 8.40 -4.10
CA PHE A 52 0.84 8.37 -2.81
C PHE A 52 -0.13 8.14 -1.63
N ILE A 53 -1.27 8.84 -1.62
CA ILE A 53 -2.26 8.72 -0.53
C ILE A 53 -2.85 7.31 -0.50
N LEU A 54 -3.23 6.77 -1.66
CA LEU A 54 -3.81 5.43 -1.77
C LEU A 54 -2.78 4.34 -1.45
N SER A 55 -1.53 4.50 -1.91
CA SER A 55 -0.46 3.55 -1.60
C SER A 55 -0.08 3.58 -0.11
N ARG A 56 -0.18 4.74 0.56
CA ARG A 56 -0.07 4.80 2.03
C ARG A 56 -1.18 4.00 2.69
N LYS A 57 -2.43 4.17 2.25
CA LYS A 57 -3.58 3.41 2.77
C LYS A 57 -3.37 1.91 2.58
N LEU A 58 -2.84 1.48 1.43
CA LEU A 58 -2.51 0.08 1.16
C LEU A 58 -1.53 -0.46 2.22
N PHE A 59 -0.37 0.18 2.36
CA PHE A 59 0.66 -0.30 3.30
C PHE A 59 0.21 -0.26 4.76
N GLU A 60 -0.46 0.81 5.17
CA GLU A 60 -0.96 0.95 6.54
C GLU A 60 -1.96 -0.16 6.91
N ASN A 61 -2.90 -0.47 6.01
CA ASN A 61 -3.86 -1.56 6.24
C ASN A 61 -3.20 -2.94 6.21
N MET A 62 -2.22 -3.18 5.33
CA MET A 62 -1.50 -4.46 5.34
C MET A 62 -0.72 -4.67 6.63
N VAL A 63 -0.07 -3.63 7.17
CA VAL A 63 0.62 -3.73 8.47
C VAL A 63 -0.37 -3.99 9.61
N ILE A 64 -1.54 -3.33 9.59
CA ILE A 64 -2.64 -3.61 10.54
C ILE A 64 -3.03 -5.09 10.46
N ASP A 65 -3.20 -5.62 9.26
CA ASP A 65 -3.65 -7.00 9.05
C ASP A 65 -2.61 -8.05 9.45
N ILE A 66 -1.32 -7.79 9.19
CA ILE A 66 -0.20 -8.61 9.67
C ILE A 66 -0.19 -8.66 11.20
N LEU A 67 -0.29 -7.50 11.86
CA LEU A 67 -0.32 -7.44 13.33
C LEU A 67 -1.57 -8.11 13.89
N ARG A 68 -2.73 -7.89 13.25
CA ARG A 68 -4.01 -8.45 13.68
C ARG A 68 -4.09 -9.95 13.51
N SER A 69 -3.54 -10.52 12.43
CA SER A 69 -3.57 -11.96 12.18
C SER A 69 -2.70 -12.72 13.20
N ASN A 70 -1.52 -12.17 13.51
CA ASN A 70 -0.53 -12.77 14.41
C ASN A 70 -0.81 -12.52 15.89
N PHE A 71 -1.28 -11.32 16.25
CA PHE A 71 -1.42 -10.89 17.65
C PHE A 71 -2.86 -10.53 18.02
N LYS A 72 -3.81 -11.41 17.70
CA LYS A 72 -5.26 -11.20 17.92
C LYS A 72 -5.63 -10.76 19.34
N LYS A 73 -4.87 -11.20 20.35
CA LYS A 73 -5.11 -10.90 21.78
C LYS A 73 -4.50 -9.57 22.23
N GLU A 74 -3.54 -9.02 21.50
CA GLU A 74 -2.80 -7.78 21.82
C GLU A 74 -3.29 -6.65 20.90
N LYS A 75 -4.54 -6.23 21.09
CA LYS A 75 -5.22 -5.27 20.19
C LYS A 75 -4.51 -3.92 20.12
N GLU A 76 -3.86 -3.51 21.19
CA GLU A 76 -3.04 -2.30 21.30
C GLU A 76 -1.95 -2.20 20.25
N LEU A 77 -1.54 -3.33 19.64
CA LEU A 77 -0.53 -3.32 18.59
C LEU A 77 -1.06 -2.68 17.29
N TYR A 78 -2.36 -2.75 17.03
CA TYR A 78 -2.95 -2.21 15.80
C TYR A 78 -4.12 -1.25 16.03
N GLN A 79 -4.71 -1.20 17.21
CA GLN A 79 -5.88 -0.39 17.55
C GLN A 79 -5.59 0.61 18.66
N ASP A 80 -6.07 1.84 18.51
CA ASP A 80 -6.06 2.83 19.57
C ASP A 80 -7.11 2.44 20.63
N LEU A 81 -6.64 2.06 21.82
CA LEU A 81 -7.52 1.66 22.92
C LEU A 81 -8.28 2.82 23.55
N GLY A 82 -7.76 4.05 23.45
CA GLY A 82 -8.43 5.27 23.89
C GLY A 82 -9.58 5.66 22.95
N ASN A 83 -9.46 5.30 21.67
CA ASN A 83 -10.52 5.45 20.69
C ASN A 83 -10.69 4.18 19.85
N LYS A 84 -11.44 3.21 20.39
CA LYS A 84 -11.68 1.88 19.78
C LYS A 84 -12.26 1.89 18.35
N LYS A 85 -12.59 3.05 17.78
CA LYS A 85 -12.97 3.18 16.36
C LYS A 85 -11.80 3.51 15.44
N LYS A 86 -10.59 3.67 15.97
CA LYS A 86 -9.39 4.06 15.23
C LYS A 86 -8.30 3.00 15.32
N TYR A 87 -7.62 2.79 14.21
CA TYR A 87 -6.35 2.09 14.20
C TYR A 87 -5.23 3.04 14.66
N ASN A 88 -4.13 2.46 15.13
CA ASN A 88 -2.95 3.24 15.48
C ASN A 88 -2.39 3.96 14.25
N ASP A 89 -1.75 5.11 14.46
CA ASP A 89 -1.08 5.84 13.40
C ASP A 89 0.03 4.99 12.75
N PHE A 90 0.30 5.24 11.48
CA PHE A 90 1.26 4.46 10.71
C PHE A 90 2.66 4.35 11.36
N SER A 91 3.14 5.42 12.03
CA SER A 91 4.41 5.36 12.77
C SER A 91 4.37 4.39 13.95
N VAL A 92 3.24 4.33 14.66
CA VAL A 92 3.05 3.42 15.79
C VAL A 92 2.97 1.98 15.27
N LEU A 93 2.23 1.75 14.19
CA LEU A 93 2.13 0.44 13.53
C LEU A 93 3.51 -0.09 13.11
N LEU A 94 4.35 0.73 12.47
CA LEU A 94 5.70 0.33 12.07
C LEU A 94 6.60 0.02 13.28
N ASN A 95 6.49 0.81 14.35
CA ASN A 95 7.24 0.54 15.58
C ASN A 95 6.79 -0.77 16.25
N ASN A 96 5.50 -1.06 16.26
CA ASN A 96 4.95 -2.29 16.80
C ASN A 96 5.39 -3.50 15.95
N LEU A 97 5.33 -3.38 14.62
CA LEU A 97 5.85 -4.39 13.70
C LEU A 97 7.34 -4.67 13.97
N LYS A 98 8.15 -3.62 14.12
CA LYS A 98 9.58 -3.74 14.46
C LYS A 98 9.79 -4.47 15.77
N THR A 99 9.03 -4.10 16.80
CA THR A 99 9.18 -4.65 18.16
C THR A 99 8.82 -6.12 18.20
N LYS A 100 7.78 -6.51 17.44
CA LYS A 100 7.25 -7.88 17.39
C LYS A 100 7.83 -8.75 16.27
N ARG A 101 8.83 -8.25 15.51
CA ARG A 101 9.33 -8.94 14.30
C ARG A 101 9.83 -10.36 14.54
N ALA A 102 10.41 -10.64 15.71
CA ALA A 102 10.86 -11.98 16.08
C ALA A 102 9.71 -12.97 16.36
N ASP A 103 8.52 -12.45 16.68
CA ASP A 103 7.34 -13.23 17.05
C ASP A 103 6.41 -13.49 15.85
N LEU A 104 6.70 -12.91 14.68
CA LEU A 104 5.88 -13.04 13.46
C LEU A 104 6.03 -14.37 12.72
N GLY A 105 6.94 -15.25 13.15
CA GLY A 105 7.21 -16.51 12.45
C GLY A 105 7.80 -16.33 11.04
N PHE A 106 8.33 -15.14 10.74
CA PHE A 106 8.88 -14.77 9.43
C PHE A 106 10.30 -14.22 9.55
N SER A 107 10.99 -14.05 8.41
CA SER A 107 12.36 -13.50 8.39
C SER A 107 12.41 -12.10 8.99
N THR A 108 13.12 -11.96 10.12
CA THR A 108 13.31 -10.66 10.78
C THR A 108 14.03 -9.66 9.89
N THR A 109 14.97 -10.12 9.05
CA THR A 109 15.66 -9.31 8.06
C THR A 109 14.71 -8.75 7.00
N GLU A 110 13.77 -9.56 6.50
CA GLU A 110 12.79 -9.07 5.53
C GLU A 110 11.80 -8.08 6.16
N ILE A 111 11.41 -8.30 7.42
CA ILE A 111 10.60 -7.34 8.18
C ILE A 111 11.36 -6.02 8.38
N ASP A 112 12.64 -6.08 8.71
CA ASP A 112 13.49 -4.89 8.82
C ASP A 112 13.60 -4.15 7.48
N THR A 113 13.76 -4.86 6.35
CA THR A 113 13.71 -4.26 5.00
C THR A 113 12.37 -3.57 4.70
N ILE A 114 11.25 -4.18 5.08
CA ILE A 114 9.92 -3.56 4.93
C ILE A 114 9.86 -2.25 5.72
N ILE A 115 10.32 -2.25 6.97
CA ILE A 115 10.31 -1.05 7.83
C ILE A 115 11.21 0.04 7.25
N GLU A 116 12.38 -0.32 6.72
CA GLU A 116 13.31 0.60 6.08
C GLU A 116 12.74 1.24 4.81
N LYS A 117 11.92 0.52 4.04
CA LYS A 117 11.20 1.05 2.88
C LYS A 117 10.02 1.94 3.29
N LEU A 118 9.20 1.49 4.24
CA LEU A 118 7.97 2.18 4.66
C LEU A 118 8.22 3.45 5.49
N SER A 119 9.28 3.49 6.28
CA SER A 119 9.59 4.65 7.14
C SER A 119 9.79 5.96 6.37
N PRO A 120 10.67 6.03 5.35
CA PRO A 120 10.83 7.23 4.53
C PRO A 120 9.61 7.47 3.63
N TYR A 121 8.96 6.42 3.13
CA TYR A 121 7.73 6.55 2.34
C TYR A 121 6.62 7.25 3.13
N ARG A 122 6.41 6.84 4.40
CA ARG A 122 5.42 7.43 5.30
C ARG A 122 5.64 8.92 5.45
N ILE A 123 6.88 9.36 5.68
CA ILE A 123 7.23 10.79 5.86
C ILE A 123 6.85 11.57 4.61
N GLU A 124 7.26 11.07 3.45
CA GLU A 124 7.00 11.68 2.15
C GLU A 124 5.50 11.75 1.83
N ALA A 125 4.77 10.65 2.00
CA ALA A 125 3.33 10.60 1.78
C ALA A 125 2.58 11.54 2.74
N ASN A 126 3.05 11.68 3.98
CA ASN A 126 2.46 12.62 4.94
C ASN A 126 2.63 14.06 4.49
N SER A 127 3.81 14.42 3.97
CA SER A 127 4.09 15.76 3.43
C SER A 127 3.11 16.11 2.30
N LYS A 128 2.97 15.22 1.30
CA LYS A 128 2.07 15.40 0.16
C LYS A 128 0.58 15.44 0.52
N THR A 129 0.20 14.82 1.64
CA THR A 129 -1.19 14.82 2.11
C THR A 129 -1.56 16.15 2.78
N HIS A 130 -0.61 16.77 3.48
CA HIS A 130 -0.88 17.95 4.32
C HIS A 130 -0.41 19.27 3.71
N SER A 131 0.37 19.24 2.63
CA SER A 131 0.88 20.42 1.95
C SER A 131 0.33 20.55 0.54
N ILE A 132 -0.42 21.62 0.26
CA ILE A 132 -0.97 21.91 -1.07
C ILE A 132 0.10 22.41 -2.07
N ILE A 133 1.34 22.62 -1.63
CA ILE A 133 2.45 23.04 -2.48
C ILE A 133 3.42 21.89 -2.79
N ASP A 134 3.23 20.73 -2.16
CA ASP A 134 4.05 19.53 -2.35
C ASP A 134 3.25 18.47 -3.12
N PHE A 135 3.28 18.58 -4.44
CA PHE A 135 2.58 17.65 -5.33
C PHE A 135 3.38 16.38 -5.60
N GLY A 136 2.68 15.26 -5.75
CA GLY A 136 3.24 14.02 -6.26
C GLY A 136 3.86 14.20 -7.65
N ARG A 137 4.95 13.49 -7.90
CA ARG A 137 5.60 13.39 -9.20
C ARG A 137 5.92 11.93 -9.50
N LYS A 138 6.01 11.58 -10.77
CA LYS A 138 6.30 10.21 -11.21
C LYS A 138 7.60 9.69 -10.59
N GLU A 139 8.66 10.50 -10.63
CA GLU A 139 9.99 10.11 -10.12
C GLU A 139 9.95 9.82 -8.62
N ALA A 140 9.11 10.55 -7.89
CA ALA A 140 8.92 10.30 -6.47
C ALA A 140 8.18 8.97 -6.25
N VAL A 141 7.12 8.68 -7.02
CA VAL A 141 6.39 7.40 -6.92
C VAL A 141 7.32 6.22 -7.27
N ASP A 142 8.02 6.32 -8.39
CA ASP A 142 8.92 5.28 -8.90
C ASP A 142 10.08 5.00 -7.91
N LYS A 143 10.61 6.04 -7.26
CA LYS A 143 11.68 5.92 -6.25
C LYS A 143 11.32 4.96 -5.12
N TYR A 144 10.06 4.88 -4.72
CA TYR A 144 9.66 4.08 -3.55
C TYR A 144 9.32 2.62 -3.87
N ASN A 145 9.35 2.23 -5.16
CA ASN A 145 9.09 0.86 -5.61
C ASN A 145 7.91 0.20 -4.86
N ILE A 146 6.71 0.75 -5.10
CA ILE A 146 5.50 0.39 -4.37
C ILE A 146 5.15 -1.10 -4.56
N GLU A 147 5.38 -1.64 -5.76
CA GLU A 147 5.19 -3.07 -6.06
C GLU A 147 6.07 -3.96 -5.19
N GLU A 148 7.38 -3.73 -5.16
CA GLU A 148 8.30 -4.54 -4.35
C GLU A 148 7.93 -4.52 -2.86
N THR A 149 7.51 -3.35 -2.36
CA THR A 149 7.06 -3.20 -0.97
C THR A 149 5.75 -3.95 -0.72
N PHE A 150 4.81 -3.89 -1.67
CA PHE A 150 3.56 -4.66 -1.61
C PHE A 150 3.83 -6.17 -1.59
N ASP A 151 4.71 -6.66 -2.46
CA ASP A 151 5.07 -8.08 -2.55
C ASP A 151 5.70 -8.57 -1.24
N LEU A 152 6.62 -7.79 -0.67
CA LEU A 152 7.22 -8.08 0.63
C LEU A 152 6.15 -8.20 1.74
N LEU A 153 5.25 -7.22 1.85
CA LEU A 153 4.16 -7.25 2.82
C LEU A 153 3.21 -8.43 2.60
N LYS A 154 2.90 -8.75 1.34
CA LYS A 154 2.04 -9.87 0.96
C LYS A 154 2.67 -11.22 1.35
N ARG A 155 3.99 -11.37 1.24
CA ARG A 155 4.70 -12.57 1.70
C ARG A 155 4.60 -12.75 3.21
N VAL A 156 4.79 -11.68 3.99
CA VAL A 156 4.63 -11.70 5.45
C VAL A 156 3.18 -12.02 5.84
N TRP A 157 2.21 -11.44 5.14
CA TRP A 157 0.79 -11.62 5.48
C TRP A 157 0.28 -13.04 5.23
N ASN A 158 0.89 -13.77 4.28
CA ASN A 158 0.53 -15.15 3.93
C ASN A 158 1.38 -16.22 4.63
N ALA A 159 2.34 -15.82 5.47
CA ALA A 159 3.15 -16.73 6.28
C ALA A 159 2.33 -17.28 7.47
#